data_AF-A0A9N9QKU2-F1
#
_entry.id   AF-A0A9N9QKU2-F1
#
_cell.length_a   1.000
_cell.length_b   1.000
_cell.length_c   1.000
_cell.angle_alpha   90.00
_cell.angle_beta   90.00
_cell.angle_gamma   90.00
#
_symmetry.space_group_name_H-M   'P 1'
#
loop_
_entity.id
_entity.type
_entity.pdbx_description
1 polymer ?
#
loop_
_entity_poly.entity_id
_entity_poly.type
_entity_poly.pdbx_seq_one_letter_code
_entity_poly.pdbx_strand_id
1 'polypeptide(L)'
;MVENVYNLRHNFIQLCYDVRDAKYELIERLKEKQKNIDIINEELPEEFRKNGPPIPKYDPDEFPEEKLQVVVELPETETEYEVEEFSAKKILSFKPSGNELEKILLAKKTYPRFKDGFFHSDISNEEVLKVAQLTFEELCSYPEEQDTPYESSLRAIRMNRILYHQKLIIAEMQEMIDKFNNWIFEARKQRLPILIRGNFIDIFIVGLNEELQILKSCEEQEDKLSQIVNIKLSAVHDMEDTVDSLKNEKANQEIKLENLKIEQNTVTEQFKMAAENTKFYDFLKKVFKKKFKPPKIKADDETSSSESSSSEDDDYDDDEGSIDSRDFGFIKQDLNVCPKGCDPTIFNLVTSMRSKRHEIEQADREEVRLLEFTKKEIEVNTRKLGMLHKAYDDAQEQLESFRRDKQKNLNNVRCTVILNLDQIYGFEQYKPEEMKISDFLVFSRSKLSDLYKRVGKLQNDALEEQGKHE
;
A
#
# COMPACT_ATOMS: atom_id res chain seq x y z
N MET A 1 -8.24 3.60 -9.16
CA MET A 1 -9.22 3.47 -8.05
C MET A 1 -10.25 4.60 -8.10
N VAL A 2 -9.81 5.86 -8.18
CA VAL A 2 -10.68 7.04 -8.36
C VAL A 2 -11.57 6.95 -9.61
N GLU A 3 -10.99 6.59 -10.75
CA GLU A 3 -11.73 6.39 -12.01
C GLU A 3 -12.82 5.31 -11.90
N ASN A 4 -12.56 4.24 -11.15
CA ASN A 4 -13.55 3.19 -10.91
C ASN A 4 -14.72 3.68 -10.04
N VAL A 5 -14.49 4.58 -9.07
CA VAL A 5 -15.57 5.18 -8.26
C VAL A 5 -16.41 6.12 -9.10
N TYR A 6 -15.74 6.97 -9.89
CA TYR A 6 -16.40 7.88 -10.80
C TYR A 6 -17.31 7.10 -11.76
N ASN A 7 -16.78 6.08 -12.44
CA ASN A 7 -17.55 5.25 -13.36
C ASN A 7 -18.70 4.53 -12.65
N LEU A 8 -18.50 4.01 -11.44
CA LEU A 8 -19.55 3.31 -10.67
C LEU A 8 -20.71 4.25 -10.32
N ARG A 9 -20.41 5.47 -9.85
CA ARG A 9 -21.42 6.49 -9.52
C ARG A 9 -22.08 7.05 -10.77
N HIS A 10 -21.29 7.34 -11.80
CA HIS A 10 -21.76 7.88 -13.07
C HIS A 10 -22.71 6.89 -13.78
N ASN A 11 -22.36 5.61 -13.86
CA ASN A 11 -23.22 4.59 -14.44
C ASN A 11 -24.56 4.46 -13.69
N PHE A 12 -24.54 4.58 -12.36
CA PHE A 12 -25.78 4.56 -11.58
C PHE A 12 -26.64 5.81 -11.81
N ILE A 13 -26.01 6.98 -11.90
CA ILE A 13 -26.69 8.23 -12.24
C ILE A 13 -27.32 8.12 -13.63
N GLN A 14 -26.59 7.57 -14.60
CA GLN A 14 -27.10 7.33 -15.95
C GLN A 14 -28.29 6.37 -15.96
N LEU A 15 -28.23 5.27 -15.20
CA LEU A 15 -29.38 4.38 -14.99
C LEU A 15 -30.59 5.13 -14.42
N CYS A 16 -30.39 6.06 -13.48
CA CYS A 16 -31.49 6.87 -12.94
C CYS A 16 -32.10 7.79 -14.00
N TYR A 17 -31.29 8.37 -14.88
CA TYR A 17 -31.78 9.15 -16.02
C TYR A 17 -32.53 8.26 -17.02
N ASP A 18 -32.04 7.07 -17.33
CA ASP A 18 -32.73 6.12 -18.22
C ASP A 18 -34.10 5.71 -17.64
N VAL A 19 -34.19 5.47 -16.33
CA VAL A 19 -35.46 5.17 -15.64
C VAL A 19 -36.41 6.36 -15.71
N ARG A 20 -35.91 7.58 -15.55
CA ARG A 20 -36.69 8.81 -15.68
C ARG A 20 -37.24 8.91 -17.10
N ASP A 21 -36.41 8.82 -18.12
CA ASP A 21 -36.81 9.00 -19.52
C ASP A 21 -37.80 7.91 -19.95
N ALA A 22 -37.62 6.68 -19.48
CA ALA A 22 -38.57 5.61 -19.71
C ALA A 22 -39.92 5.80 -18.98
N LYS A 23 -39.95 6.50 -17.84
CA LYS A 23 -41.21 6.90 -17.18
C LYS A 23 -42.04 7.79 -18.10
N TYR A 24 -41.40 8.70 -18.85
CA TYR A 24 -42.08 9.57 -19.81
C TYR A 24 -42.69 8.78 -20.96
N GLU A 25 -41.89 7.92 -21.58
CA GLU A 25 -42.34 7.04 -22.67
C GLU A 25 -43.50 6.14 -22.20
N LEU A 26 -43.43 5.65 -20.96
CA LEU A 26 -44.51 4.87 -20.35
C LEU A 26 -45.79 5.68 -20.15
N ILE A 27 -45.69 6.92 -19.64
CA ILE A 27 -46.86 7.79 -19.45
C ILE A 27 -47.52 8.12 -20.79
N GLU A 28 -46.74 8.38 -21.84
CA GLU A 28 -47.28 8.60 -23.19
C GLU A 28 -48.02 7.37 -23.73
N ARG A 29 -47.41 6.18 -23.64
CA ARG A 29 -48.06 4.92 -24.01
C ARG A 29 -49.33 4.65 -23.20
N LEU A 30 -49.32 4.95 -21.89
CA LEU A 30 -50.51 4.81 -21.04
C LEU A 30 -51.61 5.80 -21.45
N LYS A 31 -51.28 7.03 -21.82
CA LYS A 31 -52.24 8.02 -22.36
C LYS A 31 -52.84 7.54 -23.69
N GLU A 32 -52.05 6.98 -24.59
CA GLU A 32 -52.55 6.40 -25.85
C GLU A 32 -53.50 5.23 -25.61
N LYS A 33 -53.14 4.30 -24.71
CA LYS A 33 -53.99 3.17 -24.34
C LYS A 33 -55.27 3.63 -23.62
N GLN A 34 -55.20 4.69 -22.83
CA GLN A 34 -56.38 5.30 -22.20
C GLN A 34 -57.33 5.92 -23.25
N LYS A 35 -56.80 6.65 -24.26
CA LYS A 35 -57.62 7.14 -25.39
C LYS A 35 -58.32 5.99 -26.12
N ASN A 36 -57.63 4.86 -26.31
CA ASN A 36 -58.23 3.67 -26.92
C ASN A 36 -59.35 3.08 -26.05
N ILE A 37 -59.19 3.07 -24.72
CA ILE A 37 -60.25 2.68 -23.78
C ILE A 37 -61.43 3.66 -23.87
N ASP A 38 -61.18 4.95 -24.00
CA ASP A 38 -62.25 5.96 -24.08
C ASP A 38 -63.09 5.77 -25.36
N ILE A 39 -62.45 5.52 -26.51
CA ILE A 39 -63.13 5.17 -27.78
C ILE A 39 -63.98 3.90 -27.63
N ILE A 40 -63.48 2.90 -26.89
CA ILE A 40 -64.20 1.66 -26.59
C ILE A 40 -65.38 1.92 -25.63
N ASN A 41 -65.19 2.78 -24.64
CA ASN A 41 -66.18 3.13 -23.63
C ASN A 41 -67.37 3.90 -24.22
N GLU A 42 -67.16 4.70 -25.27
CA GLU A 42 -68.24 5.37 -26.01
C GLU A 42 -69.27 4.36 -26.56
N GLU A 43 -68.82 3.18 -26.99
CA GLU A 43 -69.69 2.13 -27.54
C GLU A 43 -70.39 1.31 -26.44
N LEU A 44 -69.76 1.16 -25.28
CA LEU A 44 -70.27 0.38 -24.15
C LEU A 44 -71.38 1.09 -23.36
N PRO A 45 -72.33 0.35 -22.74
CA PRO A 45 -73.20 0.88 -21.70
C PRO A 45 -72.39 1.39 -20.50
N GLU A 46 -72.90 2.42 -19.81
CA GLU A 46 -72.20 3.08 -18.70
C GLU A 46 -71.83 2.11 -17.56
N GLU A 47 -72.67 1.11 -17.30
CA GLU A 47 -72.48 0.09 -16.25
C GLU A 47 -71.24 -0.80 -16.47
N PHE A 48 -70.77 -0.93 -17.71
CA PHE A 48 -69.64 -1.80 -18.07
C PHE A 48 -68.38 -1.02 -18.46
N ARG A 49 -68.41 0.31 -18.36
CA ARG A 49 -67.22 1.15 -18.57
C ARG A 49 -66.25 0.93 -17.42
N LYS A 50 -65.04 0.47 -17.76
CA LYS A 50 -63.91 0.41 -16.85
C LYS A 50 -62.86 1.38 -17.35
N ASN A 51 -62.33 2.16 -16.43
CA ASN A 51 -61.20 3.03 -16.70
C ASN A 51 -59.90 2.24 -16.50
N GLY A 52 -58.86 2.60 -17.23
CA GLY A 52 -57.51 2.09 -16.98
C GLY A 52 -56.98 2.52 -15.61
N PRO A 53 -55.82 1.98 -15.19
CA PRO A 53 -55.14 2.44 -13.99
C PRO A 53 -54.88 3.96 -14.06
N PRO A 54 -54.90 4.66 -12.91
CA PRO A 54 -54.71 6.11 -12.88
C PRO A 54 -53.34 6.48 -13.45
N ILE A 55 -53.33 7.40 -14.41
CA ILE A 55 -52.09 7.88 -15.04
C ILE A 55 -51.32 8.75 -14.04
N PRO A 56 -50.05 8.43 -13.72
CA PRO A 56 -49.23 9.26 -12.85
C PRO A 56 -49.06 10.68 -13.41
N LYS A 57 -49.10 11.69 -12.54
CA LYS A 57 -48.78 13.08 -12.91
C LYS A 57 -47.26 13.28 -12.94
N TYR A 58 -46.81 14.23 -13.75
CA TYR A 58 -45.42 14.68 -13.74
C TYR A 58 -45.14 15.41 -12.42
N ASP A 59 -44.00 15.10 -11.81
CA ASP A 59 -43.49 15.82 -10.65
C ASP A 59 -42.36 16.74 -11.11
N PRO A 60 -42.48 18.08 -10.95
CA PRO A 60 -41.46 19.02 -11.39
C PRO A 60 -40.12 18.85 -10.66
N ASP A 61 -40.08 18.19 -9.50
CA ASP A 61 -38.83 17.93 -8.79
C ASP A 61 -38.00 16.79 -9.41
N GLU A 62 -38.55 16.04 -10.37
CA GLU A 62 -37.81 15.04 -11.16
C GLU A 62 -36.84 15.68 -12.18
N PHE A 63 -36.92 17.00 -12.37
CA PHE A 63 -36.08 17.78 -13.28
C PHE A 63 -35.39 18.94 -12.56
N PRO A 64 -34.31 18.65 -11.79
CA PRO A 64 -33.48 19.70 -11.21
C PRO A 64 -32.91 20.66 -12.27
N GLU A 65 -32.75 20.17 -13.50
CA GLU A 65 -32.24 20.92 -14.65
C GLU A 65 -33.23 21.96 -15.21
N GLU A 66 -34.54 21.79 -15.01
CA GLU A 66 -35.52 22.83 -15.36
C GLU A 66 -35.33 24.09 -14.50
N LYS A 67 -34.80 23.94 -13.28
CA LYS A 67 -34.40 25.07 -12.42
C LYS A 67 -33.14 25.80 -12.93
N LEU A 68 -32.45 25.24 -13.92
CA LEU A 68 -31.28 25.82 -14.59
C LEU A 68 -31.60 26.36 -15.98
N GLN A 69 -32.83 26.19 -16.48
CA GLN A 69 -33.25 26.77 -17.74
C GLN A 69 -33.38 28.30 -17.58
N VAL A 70 -32.68 29.03 -18.45
CA VAL A 70 -32.77 30.49 -18.52
C VAL A 70 -34.18 30.82 -19.02
N VAL A 71 -35.01 31.41 -18.17
CA VAL A 71 -36.32 31.94 -18.56
C VAL A 71 -36.05 33.16 -19.45
N VAL A 72 -36.13 32.96 -20.76
CA VAL A 72 -36.15 34.07 -21.71
C VAL A 72 -37.60 34.55 -21.78
N GLU A 73 -37.92 35.57 -20.97
CA GLU A 73 -39.16 36.33 -21.13
C GLU A 73 -39.05 37.14 -22.43
N LEU A 74 -39.57 36.58 -23.51
CA LEU A 74 -39.86 37.35 -24.71
C LEU A 74 -41.12 38.17 -24.44
N PRO A 75 -41.11 39.50 -24.64
CA PRO A 75 -42.31 40.31 -24.52
C PRO A 75 -43.37 39.77 -25.49
N GLU A 76 -44.59 39.60 -24.98
CA GLU A 76 -45.75 39.14 -25.73
C GLU A 76 -45.93 40.02 -26.97
N THR A 77 -45.53 39.51 -28.13
CA THR A 77 -45.97 40.10 -29.39
C THR A 77 -47.44 39.78 -29.54
N GLU A 78 -48.26 40.79 -29.23
CA GLU A 78 -49.62 40.94 -29.74
C GLU A 78 -49.59 40.79 -31.26
N THR A 79 -49.77 39.57 -31.73
CA THR A 79 -50.13 39.28 -33.11
C THR A 79 -51.27 38.28 -33.08
N GLU A 80 -52.45 38.81 -32.77
CA GLU A 80 -53.71 38.32 -33.32
C GLU A 80 -53.61 38.42 -34.85
N TYR A 81 -53.15 37.35 -35.49
CA TYR A 81 -53.52 37.06 -36.87
C TYR A 81 -54.47 35.87 -36.81
N GLU A 82 -55.76 36.17 -36.93
CA GLU A 82 -56.77 35.21 -37.37
C GLU A 82 -56.37 34.71 -38.76
N VAL A 83 -55.62 33.62 -38.79
CA VAL A 83 -55.51 32.80 -39.99
C VAL A 83 -56.75 31.93 -40.01
N GLU A 84 -57.80 32.41 -40.67
CA GLU A 84 -58.90 31.56 -41.10
C GLU A 84 -58.35 30.50 -42.07
N GLU A 85 -57.93 29.35 -41.52
CA GLU A 85 -57.73 28.15 -42.31
C GLU A 85 -59.09 27.71 -42.87
N PHE A 86 -59.37 28.11 -44.11
CA PHE A 86 -60.39 27.50 -44.94
C PHE A 86 -60.02 26.02 -45.18
N SER A 87 -60.38 25.15 -44.24
CA SER A 87 -60.33 23.70 -44.41
C SER A 87 -61.42 23.30 -45.40
N ALA A 88 -61.03 23.17 -46.67
CA ALA A 88 -61.89 22.57 -47.69
C ALA A 88 -62.28 21.15 -47.22
N LYS A 89 -63.56 20.93 -46.90
CA LYS A 89 -64.13 19.60 -46.69
C LYS A 89 -63.95 18.79 -47.97
N LYS A 90 -62.84 18.06 -48.05
CA LYS A 90 -62.64 17.01 -49.03
C LYS A 90 -63.58 15.88 -48.62
N ILE A 91 -64.72 15.76 -49.32
CA ILE A 91 -65.61 14.60 -49.20
C ILE A 91 -64.84 13.41 -49.80
N LEU A 92 -63.97 12.82 -48.99
CA LEU A 92 -63.47 11.48 -49.23
C LEU A 92 -64.64 10.54 -48.93
N SER A 93 -65.09 9.79 -49.94
CA SER A 93 -65.90 8.60 -49.70
C SER A 93 -65.04 7.61 -48.92
N PHE A 94 -65.01 7.77 -47.61
CA PHE A 94 -64.35 6.84 -46.71
C PHE A 94 -65.04 5.50 -46.92
N LYS A 95 -64.32 4.47 -47.38
CA LYS A 95 -64.80 3.10 -47.26
C LYS A 95 -64.58 2.76 -45.79
N PRO A 96 -65.63 2.78 -44.93
CA PRO A 96 -65.46 2.45 -43.52
C PRO A 96 -64.77 1.11 -43.36
N SER A 97 -63.83 1.04 -42.41
CA SER A 97 -63.20 -0.22 -42.02
C SER A 97 -64.29 -1.19 -41.53
N GLY A 98 -64.09 -2.51 -41.64
CA GLY A 98 -65.10 -3.49 -41.24
C GLY A 98 -65.65 -3.26 -39.82
N ASN A 99 -64.80 -2.81 -38.90
CA ASN A 99 -65.21 -2.46 -37.53
C ASN A 99 -66.07 -1.20 -37.42
N GLU A 100 -65.86 -0.20 -38.28
CA GLU A 100 -66.65 1.04 -38.34
C GLU A 100 -67.98 0.80 -39.05
N LEU A 101 -67.99 -0.05 -40.09
CA LEU A 101 -69.21 -0.55 -40.72
C LEU A 101 -70.10 -1.23 -39.67
N GLU A 102 -69.57 -2.18 -38.92
CA GLU A 102 -70.29 -2.83 -37.83
C GLU A 102 -70.72 -1.83 -36.74
N LYS A 103 -69.92 -0.79 -36.44
CA LYS A 103 -70.28 0.27 -35.48
C LYS A 103 -71.51 1.06 -35.94
N ILE A 104 -71.56 1.39 -37.23
CA ILE A 104 -72.65 2.16 -37.84
C ILE A 104 -73.91 1.29 -37.98
N LEU A 105 -73.75 0.05 -38.45
CA LEU A 105 -74.85 -0.88 -38.71
C LEU A 105 -75.48 -1.44 -37.42
N LEU A 106 -74.69 -1.62 -36.36
CA LEU A 106 -75.17 -2.14 -35.07
C LEU A 106 -75.32 -1.04 -34.01
N ALA A 107 -75.42 0.23 -34.44
CA ALA A 107 -75.69 1.37 -33.55
C ALA A 107 -77.08 1.25 -32.88
N LYS A 108 -77.15 1.58 -31.58
CA LYS A 108 -78.18 1.13 -30.62
C LYS A 108 -79.66 1.38 -31.01
N LYS A 109 -80.50 0.38 -30.77
CA LYS A 109 -81.93 0.52 -30.38
C LYS A 109 -82.28 -0.20 -29.06
N THR A 110 -81.66 -1.35 -28.75
CA THR A 110 -81.76 -2.06 -27.46
C THR A 110 -80.47 -2.83 -27.12
N TYR A 111 -80.16 -2.97 -25.83
CA TYR A 111 -78.98 -3.71 -25.38
C TYR A 111 -79.31 -5.19 -25.09
N PRO A 112 -78.44 -6.14 -25.50
CA PRO A 112 -78.61 -7.56 -25.18
C PRO A 112 -78.47 -7.83 -23.66
N ARG A 113 -79.06 -8.93 -23.18
CA ARG A 113 -79.09 -9.27 -21.76
C ARG A 113 -77.70 -9.73 -21.29
N PHE A 114 -77.23 -9.17 -20.17
CA PHE A 114 -75.96 -9.58 -19.56
C PHE A 114 -76.18 -10.67 -18.51
N LYS A 115 -75.51 -11.83 -18.66
CA LYS A 115 -75.55 -12.94 -17.71
C LYS A 115 -74.19 -13.64 -17.69
N ASP A 116 -73.75 -14.14 -16.54
CA ASP A 116 -72.52 -14.95 -16.39
C ASP A 116 -71.25 -14.35 -17.03
N GLY A 117 -71.15 -13.01 -17.08
CA GLY A 117 -69.98 -12.32 -17.62
C GLY A 117 -70.00 -12.04 -19.13
N PHE A 118 -71.07 -12.42 -19.84
CA PHE A 118 -71.23 -12.24 -21.29
C PHE A 118 -72.61 -11.67 -21.65
N PHE A 119 -72.68 -10.97 -22.78
CA PHE A 119 -73.92 -10.59 -23.43
C PHE A 119 -74.52 -11.77 -24.19
N HIS A 120 -75.80 -12.02 -23.95
CA HIS A 120 -76.59 -13.08 -24.56
C HIS A 120 -77.74 -12.45 -25.35
N SER A 121 -78.04 -13.00 -26.54
CA SER A 121 -79.29 -12.74 -27.24
C SER A 121 -80.37 -13.68 -26.69
N ASP A 122 -81.56 -13.17 -26.41
CA ASP A 122 -82.72 -13.97 -25.94
C ASP A 122 -83.35 -14.85 -27.07
N ILE A 123 -82.72 -14.86 -28.25
CA ILE A 123 -83.16 -15.52 -29.49
C ILE A 123 -82.46 -16.88 -29.61
N SER A 124 -83.19 -17.91 -30.05
CA SER A 124 -82.62 -19.24 -30.24
C SER A 124 -81.74 -19.32 -31.49
N ASN A 125 -80.70 -20.16 -31.46
CA ASN A 125 -79.82 -20.37 -32.62
C ASN A 125 -80.58 -20.84 -33.88
N GLU A 126 -81.72 -21.52 -33.71
CA GLU A 126 -82.58 -21.95 -34.82
C GLU A 126 -83.28 -20.78 -35.51
N GLU A 127 -83.66 -19.73 -34.78
CA GLU A 127 -84.28 -18.52 -35.33
C GLU A 127 -83.26 -17.65 -36.07
N VAL A 128 -82.03 -17.58 -35.57
CA VAL A 128 -80.91 -16.90 -36.24
C VAL A 128 -80.57 -17.56 -37.58
N LEU A 129 -80.55 -18.90 -37.62
CA LEU A 129 -80.30 -19.68 -38.83
C LEU A 129 -81.39 -19.54 -39.88
N LYS A 130 -82.67 -19.43 -39.45
CA LYS A 130 -83.79 -19.18 -40.35
C LYS A 130 -83.64 -17.84 -41.07
N VAL A 131 -83.27 -16.79 -40.34
CA VAL A 131 -83.07 -15.44 -40.93
C VAL A 131 -81.89 -15.42 -41.90
N ALA A 132 -80.82 -16.16 -41.62
CA ALA A 132 -79.67 -16.28 -42.52
C ALA A 132 -79.98 -17.00 -43.85
N GLN A 133 -81.12 -17.71 -43.94
CA GLN A 133 -81.56 -18.46 -45.12
C GLN A 133 -82.66 -17.74 -45.92
N LEU A 134 -83.13 -16.57 -45.46
CA LEU A 134 -84.18 -15.79 -46.13
C LEU A 134 -83.66 -15.10 -47.39
N THR A 135 -84.57 -14.86 -48.35
CA THR A 135 -84.29 -14.08 -49.55
C THR A 135 -84.29 -12.58 -49.26
N PHE A 136 -83.67 -11.77 -50.13
CA PHE A 136 -83.53 -10.32 -49.94
C PHE A 136 -84.88 -9.60 -49.77
N GLU A 137 -85.90 -10.02 -50.53
CA GLU A 137 -87.26 -9.45 -50.46
C GLU A 137 -87.94 -9.70 -49.11
N GLU A 138 -87.70 -10.87 -48.51
CA GLU A 138 -88.21 -11.23 -47.18
C GLU A 138 -87.48 -10.47 -46.06
N LEU A 139 -86.19 -10.20 -46.23
CA LEU A 139 -85.42 -9.38 -45.30
C LEU A 139 -85.86 -7.91 -45.31
N CYS A 140 -86.22 -7.36 -46.47
CA CYS A 140 -86.77 -6.01 -46.59
C CYS A 140 -88.16 -5.82 -45.95
N SER A 141 -88.84 -6.92 -45.57
CA SER A 141 -90.14 -6.86 -44.89
C SER A 141 -90.05 -6.64 -43.38
N TYR A 142 -88.85 -6.76 -42.80
CA TYR A 142 -88.63 -6.46 -41.40
C TYR A 142 -88.72 -4.95 -41.14
N PRO A 143 -89.41 -4.51 -40.07
CA PRO A 143 -89.45 -3.10 -39.72
C PRO A 143 -88.04 -2.62 -39.33
N GLU A 144 -87.58 -1.53 -39.93
CA GLU A 144 -86.29 -0.91 -39.61
C GLU A 144 -86.16 -0.52 -38.12
N GLU A 145 -87.27 -0.47 -37.39
CA GLU A 145 -87.35 -0.14 -35.95
C GLU A 145 -86.94 -1.28 -35.01
N GLN A 146 -86.99 -2.55 -35.45
CA GLN A 146 -86.66 -3.72 -34.63
C GLN A 146 -85.48 -4.48 -35.20
N ASP A 147 -84.58 -4.91 -34.31
CA ASP A 147 -83.44 -5.73 -34.73
C ASP A 147 -83.93 -7.09 -35.25
N THR A 148 -83.35 -7.54 -36.35
CA THR A 148 -83.52 -8.93 -36.78
C THR A 148 -82.86 -9.88 -35.76
N PRO A 149 -83.35 -11.13 -35.67
CA PRO A 149 -82.72 -12.20 -34.90
C PRO A 149 -81.20 -12.30 -35.12
N TYR A 150 -80.75 -12.12 -36.36
CA TYR A 150 -79.33 -12.14 -36.75
C TYR A 150 -78.57 -10.91 -36.22
N GLU A 151 -79.08 -9.70 -36.39
CA GLU A 151 -78.47 -8.45 -35.88
C GLU A 151 -78.36 -8.43 -34.35
N SER A 152 -79.35 -8.95 -33.64
CA SER A 152 -79.31 -9.05 -32.17
C SER A 152 -78.21 -10.00 -31.70
N SER A 153 -78.03 -11.15 -32.36
CA SER A 153 -76.92 -12.08 -32.08
C SER A 153 -75.54 -11.46 -32.39
N LEU A 154 -75.41 -10.75 -33.52
CA LEU A 154 -74.17 -10.06 -33.90
C LEU A 154 -73.82 -8.94 -32.93
N ARG A 155 -74.81 -8.22 -32.42
CA ARG A 155 -74.62 -7.18 -31.40
C ARG A 155 -74.10 -7.78 -30.09
N ALA A 156 -74.63 -8.91 -29.64
CA ALA A 156 -74.12 -9.60 -28.45
C ALA A 156 -72.66 -10.04 -28.63
N ILE A 157 -72.30 -10.61 -29.78
CA ILE A 157 -70.92 -11.00 -30.11
C ILE A 157 -69.99 -9.79 -30.15
N ARG A 158 -70.39 -8.70 -30.83
CA ARG A 158 -69.61 -7.46 -30.90
C ARG A 158 -69.38 -6.88 -29.50
N MET A 159 -70.41 -6.85 -28.66
CA MET A 159 -70.31 -6.32 -27.30
C MET A 159 -69.36 -7.15 -26.43
N ASN A 160 -69.40 -8.49 -26.56
CA ASN A 160 -68.44 -9.38 -25.90
C ASN A 160 -67.01 -9.16 -26.38
N ARG A 161 -66.81 -8.94 -27.69
CA ARG A 161 -65.49 -8.61 -28.27
C ARG A 161 -64.94 -7.29 -27.71
N ILE A 162 -65.78 -6.27 -27.62
CA ILE A 162 -65.41 -4.95 -27.06
C ILE A 162 -65.07 -5.06 -25.57
N LEU A 163 -65.87 -5.80 -24.78
CA LEU A 163 -65.56 -6.08 -23.38
C LEU A 163 -64.23 -6.82 -23.20
N TYR A 164 -63.94 -7.80 -24.06
CA TYR A 164 -62.67 -8.51 -24.05
C TYR A 164 -61.50 -7.58 -24.37
N HIS A 165 -61.62 -6.74 -25.39
CA HIS A 165 -60.59 -5.76 -25.74
C HIS A 165 -60.33 -4.75 -24.63
N GLN A 166 -61.38 -4.23 -23.97
CA GLN A 166 -61.22 -3.36 -22.81
C GLN A 166 -60.44 -4.07 -21.69
N LYS A 167 -60.77 -5.31 -21.34
CA LYS A 167 -60.05 -6.10 -20.33
C LYS A 167 -58.59 -6.33 -20.72
N LEU A 168 -58.33 -6.65 -21.99
CA LEU A 168 -56.98 -6.87 -22.51
C LEU A 168 -56.13 -5.60 -22.40
N ILE A 169 -56.65 -4.46 -22.82
CA ILE A 169 -55.91 -3.18 -22.75
C ILE A 169 -55.63 -2.81 -21.29
N ILE A 170 -56.58 -3.01 -20.38
CA ILE A 170 -56.36 -2.77 -18.95
C ILE A 170 -55.26 -3.69 -18.39
N ALA A 171 -55.26 -4.97 -18.76
CA ALA A 171 -54.22 -5.92 -18.34
C ALA A 171 -52.84 -5.54 -18.90
N GLU A 172 -52.75 -5.12 -20.17
CA GLU A 172 -51.52 -4.60 -20.77
C GLU A 172 -51.01 -3.36 -20.02
N MET A 173 -51.90 -2.42 -19.67
CA MET A 173 -51.54 -1.24 -18.88
C MET A 173 -50.98 -1.61 -17.51
N GLN A 174 -51.58 -2.59 -16.83
CA GLN A 174 -51.11 -3.08 -15.53
C GLN A 174 -49.74 -3.76 -15.66
N GLU A 175 -49.55 -4.63 -16.66
CA GLU A 175 -48.27 -5.31 -16.89
C GLU A 175 -47.14 -4.31 -17.20
N MET A 176 -47.43 -3.26 -17.97
CA MET A 176 -46.48 -2.18 -18.25
C MET A 176 -46.07 -1.44 -16.96
N ILE A 177 -47.02 -1.14 -16.08
CA ILE A 177 -46.76 -0.52 -14.77
C ILE A 177 -45.92 -1.45 -13.87
N ASP A 178 -46.27 -2.74 -13.83
CA ASP A 178 -45.55 -3.73 -13.01
C ASP A 178 -44.10 -3.92 -13.47
N LYS A 179 -43.86 -3.98 -14.78
CA LYS A 179 -42.50 -4.02 -15.35
C LYS A 179 -41.68 -2.81 -14.94
N PHE A 180 -42.26 -1.62 -15.02
CA PHE A 180 -41.58 -0.39 -14.62
C PHE A 180 -41.31 -0.33 -13.11
N ASN A 181 -42.27 -0.73 -12.28
CA ASN A 181 -42.10 -0.82 -10.83
C ASN A 181 -40.99 -1.81 -10.44
N ASN A 182 -40.91 -2.96 -11.12
CA ASN A 182 -39.84 -3.94 -10.93
C ASN A 182 -38.47 -3.35 -11.28
N TRP A 183 -38.38 -2.58 -12.37
CA TRP A 183 -37.12 -1.92 -12.74
C TRP A 183 -36.70 -0.87 -11.69
N ILE A 184 -37.63 -0.06 -11.17
CA ILE A 184 -37.35 0.85 -10.04
C ILE A 184 -36.85 0.07 -8.82
N PHE A 185 -37.49 -1.06 -8.50
CA PHE A 185 -37.09 -1.90 -7.37
C PHE A 185 -35.66 -2.41 -7.53
N GLU A 186 -35.29 -2.88 -8.72
CA GLU A 186 -33.93 -3.31 -9.04
C GLU A 186 -32.91 -2.17 -8.95
N ALA A 187 -33.22 -1.01 -9.53
CA ALA A 187 -32.37 0.19 -9.43
C ALA A 187 -32.17 0.61 -7.96
N ARG A 188 -33.23 0.61 -7.15
CA ARG A 188 -33.16 0.90 -5.71
C ARG A 188 -32.30 -0.12 -4.97
N LYS A 189 -32.39 -1.40 -5.31
CA LYS A 189 -31.56 -2.47 -4.73
C LYS A 189 -30.08 -2.25 -5.03
N GLN A 190 -29.74 -1.77 -6.23
CA GLN A 190 -28.35 -1.48 -6.63
C GLN A 190 -27.77 -0.23 -5.95
N ARG A 191 -28.60 0.72 -5.52
CA ARG A 191 -28.17 1.97 -4.89
C ARG A 191 -27.31 1.75 -3.65
N LEU A 192 -27.74 0.90 -2.72
CA LEU A 192 -27.08 0.73 -1.43
C LEU A 192 -25.66 0.15 -1.56
N PRO A 193 -25.43 -0.95 -2.31
CA PRO A 193 -24.07 -1.46 -2.55
C PRO A 193 -23.13 -0.43 -3.20
N ILE A 194 -23.64 0.34 -4.18
CA ILE A 194 -22.86 1.36 -4.88
C ILE A 194 -22.46 2.49 -3.92
N LEU A 195 -23.39 2.93 -3.06
CA LEU A 195 -23.12 3.96 -2.07
C LEU A 195 -22.11 3.50 -1.02
N ILE A 196 -22.27 2.29 -0.48
CA ILE A 196 -21.32 1.70 0.48
C ILE A 196 -19.93 1.61 -0.15
N ARG A 197 -19.83 1.05 -1.37
CA ARG A 197 -18.56 0.90 -2.08
C ARG A 197 -17.91 2.24 -2.40
N GLY A 198 -18.70 3.22 -2.87
CA GLY A 198 -18.22 4.56 -3.16
C GLY A 198 -17.68 5.25 -1.92
N ASN A 199 -18.45 5.28 -0.83
CA ASN A 199 -18.05 5.90 0.43
C ASN A 199 -16.82 5.22 1.04
N PHE A 200 -16.74 3.89 0.97
CA PHE A 200 -15.56 3.16 1.43
C PHE A 200 -14.30 3.56 0.66
N ILE A 201 -14.38 3.66 -0.67
CA ILE A 201 -13.23 4.07 -1.47
C ILE A 201 -12.86 5.52 -1.18
N ASP A 202 -13.83 6.41 -1.00
CA ASP A 202 -13.56 7.81 -0.63
C ASP A 202 -12.82 7.89 0.72
N ILE A 203 -13.28 7.15 1.74
CA ILE A 203 -12.60 7.08 3.04
C ILE A 203 -11.20 6.46 2.91
N PHE A 204 -11.07 5.42 2.09
CA PHE A 204 -9.77 4.78 1.84
C PHE A 204 -8.77 5.74 1.18
N ILE A 205 -9.23 6.55 0.21
CA ILE A 205 -8.41 7.60 -0.41
C ILE A 205 -8.01 8.65 0.63
N VAL A 206 -8.91 9.05 1.52
CA VAL A 206 -8.58 9.97 2.62
C VAL A 206 -7.49 9.36 3.53
N GLY A 207 -7.62 8.09 3.91
CA GLY A 207 -6.60 7.39 4.70
C GLY A 207 -5.23 7.36 4.00
N LEU A 208 -5.19 7.02 2.71
CA LEU A 208 -3.95 7.06 1.92
C LEU A 208 -3.34 8.46 1.84
N ASN A 209 -4.17 9.50 1.75
CA ASN A 209 -3.70 10.88 1.75
C ASN A 209 -3.12 11.29 3.11
N GLU A 210 -3.74 10.87 4.22
CA GLU A 210 -3.20 11.07 5.57
C GLU A 210 -1.84 10.39 5.73
N GLU A 211 -1.71 9.12 5.30
CA GLU A 211 -0.42 8.40 5.29
C GLU A 211 0.63 9.14 4.44
N LEU A 212 0.26 9.57 3.24
CA LEU A 212 1.15 10.30 2.34
C LEU A 212 1.63 11.63 2.95
N GLN A 213 0.75 12.37 3.65
CA GLN A 213 1.13 13.61 4.32
C GLN A 213 2.15 13.35 5.43
N ILE A 214 1.93 12.31 6.26
CA ILE A 214 2.88 11.91 7.29
C ILE A 214 4.23 11.55 6.66
N LEU A 215 4.24 10.71 5.62
CA LEU A 215 5.46 10.33 4.91
C LEU A 215 6.22 11.54 4.36
N LYS A 216 5.53 12.44 3.66
CA LYS A 216 6.13 13.67 3.11
C LYS A 216 6.74 14.56 4.20
N SER A 217 6.07 14.71 5.33
CA SER A 217 6.60 15.51 6.45
C SER A 217 7.87 14.91 7.08
N CYS A 218 8.00 13.58 7.05
CA CYS A 218 9.14 12.87 7.64
C CYS A 218 10.31 12.69 6.67
N GLU A 219 10.07 12.73 5.36
CA GLU A 219 11.05 12.41 4.30
C GLU A 219 12.32 13.26 4.42
N GLU A 220 12.20 14.59 4.42
CA GLU A 220 13.36 15.48 4.46
C GLU A 220 14.20 15.32 5.74
N GLN A 221 13.56 15.08 6.88
CA GLN A 221 14.24 14.89 8.16
C GLN A 221 14.92 13.52 8.23
N GLU A 222 14.27 12.46 7.74
CA GLU A 222 14.85 11.12 7.68
C GLU A 222 16.06 11.06 6.74
N ASP A 223 16.00 11.76 5.61
CA ASP A 223 17.11 11.85 4.65
C ASP A 223 18.32 12.55 5.28
N LYS A 224 18.11 13.66 5.99
CA LYS A 224 19.16 14.37 6.72
C LYS A 224 19.83 13.48 7.77
N LEU A 225 19.03 12.79 8.59
CA LEU A 225 19.55 11.89 9.62
C LEU A 225 20.29 10.70 8.99
N SER A 226 19.76 10.13 7.91
CA SER A 226 20.39 9.03 7.19
C SER A 226 21.73 9.45 6.56
N GLN A 227 21.81 10.65 6.00
CA GLN A 227 23.07 11.22 5.49
C GLN A 227 24.09 11.42 6.62
N ILE A 228 23.68 11.92 7.78
CA ILE A 228 24.57 12.08 8.95
C ILE A 228 25.14 10.72 9.38
N VAL A 229 24.29 9.69 9.50
CA VAL A 229 24.73 8.33 9.86
C VAL A 229 25.73 7.80 8.83
N ASN A 230 25.46 7.96 7.52
CA ASN A 230 26.36 7.51 6.46
C ASN A 230 27.72 8.23 6.49
N ILE A 231 27.74 9.54 6.73
CA ILE A 231 29.00 10.31 6.86
C ILE A 231 29.81 9.83 8.06
N LYS A 232 29.15 9.59 9.20
CA LYS A 232 29.80 9.09 10.41
C LYS A 232 30.32 7.67 10.22
N LEU A 233 29.56 6.81 9.55
CA LEU A 233 29.98 5.44 9.22
C LEU A 233 31.21 5.44 8.30
N SER A 234 31.22 6.28 7.25
CA SER A 234 32.38 6.43 6.37
C SER A 234 33.61 6.88 7.16
N ALA A 235 33.46 7.86 8.07
CA ALA A 235 34.56 8.34 8.90
C ALA A 235 35.10 7.27 9.88
N VAL A 236 34.22 6.39 10.37
CA VAL A 236 34.62 5.22 11.19
C VAL A 236 35.45 4.26 10.35
N HIS A 237 34.97 3.87 9.16
CA HIS A 237 35.69 2.96 8.27
C HIS A 237 37.04 3.53 7.82
N ASP A 238 37.09 4.81 7.43
CA ASP A 238 38.35 5.46 7.06
C ASP A 238 39.36 5.41 8.23
N MET A 239 38.90 5.59 9.46
CA MET A 239 39.75 5.50 10.65
C MET A 239 40.15 4.06 10.98
N GLU A 240 39.25 3.09 10.83
CA GLU A 240 39.54 1.65 10.95
C GLU A 240 40.66 1.24 9.98
N ASP A 241 40.55 1.64 8.71
CA ASP A 241 41.56 1.39 7.69
C ASP A 241 42.93 2.00 8.06
N THR A 242 42.94 3.23 8.57
CA THR A 242 44.20 3.85 9.04
C THR A 242 44.80 3.09 10.22
N VAL A 243 43.98 2.67 11.19
CA VAL A 243 44.44 1.89 12.35
C VAL A 243 44.99 0.53 11.91
N ASP A 244 44.34 -0.15 10.97
CA ASP A 244 44.80 -1.43 10.45
C ASP A 244 46.08 -1.30 9.62
N SER A 245 46.23 -0.21 8.86
CA SER A 245 47.50 0.09 8.16
C SER A 245 48.67 0.28 9.14
N LEU A 246 48.45 0.98 10.26
CA LEU A 246 49.45 1.17 11.31
C LEU A 246 49.76 -0.13 12.06
N LYS A 247 48.77 -0.99 12.30
CA LYS A 247 49.00 -2.33 12.87
C LYS A 247 49.86 -3.20 11.96
N ASN A 248 49.64 -3.13 10.64
CA ASN A 248 50.47 -3.83 9.67
C ASN A 248 51.91 -3.28 9.65
N GLU A 249 52.08 -1.96 9.74
CA GLU A 249 53.41 -1.33 9.86
C GLU A 249 54.14 -1.78 11.13
N LYS A 250 53.44 -1.80 12.28
CA LYS A 250 53.98 -2.32 13.53
C LYS A 250 54.44 -3.78 13.39
N ALA A 251 53.64 -4.64 12.77
CA ALA A 251 54.02 -6.04 12.54
C ALA A 251 55.27 -6.17 11.67
N ASN A 252 55.40 -5.33 10.63
CA ASN A 252 56.60 -5.28 9.79
C ASN A 252 57.84 -4.81 10.58
N GLN A 253 57.70 -3.82 11.47
CA GLN A 253 58.78 -3.36 12.36
C GLN A 253 59.19 -4.46 13.36
N GLU A 254 58.23 -5.23 13.90
CA GLU A 254 58.51 -6.38 14.77
C GLU A 254 59.30 -7.48 14.05
N ILE A 255 58.96 -7.80 12.80
CA ILE A 255 59.70 -8.76 11.97
C ILE A 255 61.14 -8.27 11.71
N LYS A 256 61.32 -6.98 11.41
CA LYS A 256 62.67 -6.39 11.22
C LYS A 256 63.51 -6.48 12.48
N LEU A 257 62.93 -6.21 13.66
CA LEU A 257 63.63 -6.37 14.94
C LEU A 257 64.01 -7.83 15.21
N GLU A 258 63.15 -8.78 14.87
CA GLU A 258 63.49 -10.21 14.96
C GLU A 258 64.66 -10.57 14.05
N ASN A 259 64.65 -10.08 12.79
CA ASN A 259 65.76 -10.27 11.86
C ASN A 259 67.07 -9.65 12.36
N LEU A 260 67.03 -8.42 12.90
CA LEU A 260 68.20 -7.76 13.49
C LEU A 260 68.75 -8.54 14.70
N LYS A 261 67.88 -9.12 15.53
CA LYS A 261 68.29 -10.01 16.64
C LYS A 261 68.93 -11.30 16.13
N ILE A 262 68.40 -11.90 15.07
CA ILE A 262 69.01 -13.07 14.42
C ILE A 262 70.38 -12.70 13.88
N GLU A 263 70.51 -11.59 13.16
CA GLU A 263 71.80 -11.10 12.64
C GLU A 263 72.80 -10.83 13.78
N GLN A 264 72.35 -10.20 14.88
CA GLN A 264 73.17 -10.00 16.07
C GLN A 264 73.67 -11.33 16.63
N ASN A 265 72.79 -12.34 16.74
CA ASN A 265 73.16 -13.68 17.19
C ASN A 265 74.19 -14.33 16.25
N THR A 266 73.99 -14.26 14.92
CA THR A 266 74.97 -14.80 13.96
C THR A 266 76.34 -14.14 14.09
N VAL A 267 76.40 -12.81 14.28
CA VAL A 267 77.67 -12.09 14.49
C VAL A 267 78.33 -12.52 15.80
N THR A 268 77.55 -12.79 16.85
CA THR A 268 78.09 -13.32 18.11
C THR A 268 78.57 -14.77 18.01
N GLU A 269 77.90 -15.63 17.23
CA GLU A 269 78.31 -17.01 16.97
C GLU A 269 79.57 -17.07 16.10
N GLN A 270 79.63 -16.27 15.04
CA GLN A 270 80.83 -16.14 14.21
C GLN A 270 82.02 -15.60 15.02
N PHE A 271 81.78 -14.67 15.96
CA PHE A 271 82.80 -14.23 16.92
C PHE A 271 83.27 -15.37 17.84
N LYS A 272 82.34 -16.17 18.39
CA LYS A 272 82.67 -17.35 19.22
C LYS A 272 83.53 -18.34 18.45
N MET A 273 83.11 -18.75 17.25
CA MET A 273 83.85 -19.69 16.38
C MET A 273 85.25 -19.17 16.00
N ALA A 274 85.40 -17.87 15.74
CA ALA A 274 86.69 -17.28 15.36
C ALA A 274 87.65 -17.09 16.55
N ALA A 275 87.14 -16.96 17.78
CA ALA A 275 87.94 -16.60 18.95
C ALA A 275 88.23 -17.79 19.89
N GLU A 276 87.40 -18.83 19.92
CA GLU A 276 87.45 -19.95 20.89
C GLU A 276 88.80 -20.68 20.98
N ASN A 277 89.56 -20.75 19.88
CA ASN A 277 90.86 -21.45 19.84
C ASN A 277 92.08 -20.55 20.14
N THR A 278 91.88 -19.31 20.59
CA THR A 278 92.97 -18.34 20.79
C THR A 278 93.30 -18.10 22.27
N LYS A 279 94.59 -18.07 22.62
CA LYS A 279 95.10 -17.75 23.98
C LYS A 279 94.72 -16.33 24.46
N PHE A 280 94.20 -15.48 23.57
CA PHE A 280 93.78 -14.10 23.83
C PHE A 280 92.26 -13.92 23.84
N TYR A 281 91.49 -15.01 23.98
CA TYR A 281 90.03 -15.00 23.97
C TYR A 281 89.42 -13.96 24.92
N ASP A 282 89.92 -13.84 26.16
CA ASP A 282 89.40 -12.88 27.14
C ASP A 282 89.64 -11.42 26.75
N PHE A 283 90.75 -11.14 26.05
CA PHE A 283 91.04 -9.81 25.51
C PHE A 283 90.15 -9.51 24.30
N LEU A 284 90.02 -10.44 23.35
CA LEU A 284 89.16 -10.29 22.18
C LEU A 284 87.67 -10.19 22.55
N LYS A 285 87.24 -10.90 23.61
CA LYS A 285 85.90 -10.81 24.20
C LYS A 285 85.65 -9.43 24.80
N LYS A 286 86.63 -8.81 25.47
CA LYS A 286 86.53 -7.42 25.96
C LYS A 286 86.48 -6.40 24.81
N VAL A 287 87.28 -6.60 23.75
CA VAL A 287 87.25 -5.74 22.55
C VAL A 287 85.90 -5.83 21.85
N PHE A 288 85.39 -7.03 21.61
CA PHE A 288 84.08 -7.27 20.99
C PHE A 288 82.94 -6.74 21.88
N LYS A 289 82.93 -7.03 23.18
CA LYS A 289 81.87 -6.61 24.11
C LYS A 289 81.78 -5.11 24.36
N LYS A 290 82.82 -4.32 24.05
CA LYS A 290 82.81 -2.87 24.27
C LYS A 290 81.63 -2.22 23.54
N LYS A 291 80.64 -1.76 24.33
CA LYS A 291 79.42 -1.09 23.84
C LYS A 291 79.78 0.12 22.99
N PHE A 292 78.97 0.38 21.97
CA PHE A 292 79.08 1.59 21.17
C PHE A 292 78.79 2.81 22.05
N LYS A 293 79.71 3.78 22.06
CA LYS A 293 79.47 5.10 22.67
C LYS A 293 79.27 6.08 21.51
N PRO A 294 78.07 6.63 21.31
CA PRO A 294 77.86 7.64 20.29
C PRO A 294 78.89 8.78 20.48
N PRO A 295 79.51 9.28 19.41
CA PRO A 295 80.27 10.52 19.50
C PRO A 295 79.34 11.60 20.05
N LYS A 296 79.69 12.21 21.19
CA LYS A 296 79.00 13.43 21.64
C LYS A 296 79.28 14.51 20.60
N ILE A 297 78.33 14.73 19.70
CA ILE A 297 78.32 15.92 18.86
C ILE A 297 78.15 17.08 19.84
N LYS A 298 79.23 17.82 20.07
CA LYS A 298 79.15 19.14 20.70
C LYS A 298 78.50 20.05 19.66
N ALA A 299 77.18 20.14 19.68
CA ALA A 299 76.49 21.26 19.07
C ALA A 299 76.60 22.42 20.07
N ASP A 300 77.50 23.36 19.77
CA ASP A 300 77.33 24.74 20.24
C ASP A 300 76.07 25.25 19.53
N ASP A 301 74.93 25.23 20.22
CA ASP A 301 73.91 26.23 20.00
C ASP A 301 73.02 26.32 21.24
N GLU A 302 73.13 27.44 21.92
CA GLU A 302 72.16 27.88 22.90
C GLU A 302 70.83 28.08 22.18
N THR A 303 69.78 27.35 22.57
CA THR A 303 68.48 27.93 22.96
C THR A 303 67.43 26.84 23.27
N SER A 304 66.99 26.87 24.52
CA SER A 304 65.62 26.64 25.00
C SER A 304 64.91 25.29 24.76
N SER A 305 64.85 24.54 25.87
CA SER A 305 63.64 23.98 26.49
C SER A 305 62.79 22.94 25.73
N SER A 306 62.88 21.68 26.17
CA SER A 306 61.71 20.98 26.74
C SER A 306 62.15 19.69 27.41
N GLU A 307 61.76 19.54 28.69
CA GLU A 307 61.89 18.34 29.49
C GLU A 307 61.08 17.17 28.91
N SER A 308 61.63 15.97 28.96
CA SER A 308 60.88 14.81 29.45
C SER A 308 61.83 13.73 29.94
N SER A 309 61.62 13.40 31.21
CA SER A 309 62.24 12.34 32.01
C SER A 309 62.33 11.00 31.28
N SER A 310 63.52 10.39 31.30
CA SER A 310 63.72 8.96 31.07
C SER A 310 64.39 8.39 32.32
N SER A 311 63.56 7.97 33.27
CA SER A 311 63.96 7.14 34.39
C SER A 311 64.03 5.70 33.90
N GLU A 312 65.23 5.20 33.64
CA GLU A 312 65.49 3.77 33.52
C GLU A 312 66.35 3.39 34.74
N ASP A 313 65.64 2.87 35.76
CA ASP A 313 66.19 1.93 36.73
C ASP A 313 66.58 0.67 35.96
N ASP A 314 67.84 0.27 36.05
CA ASP A 314 68.29 -1.08 35.70
C ASP A 314 69.13 -1.58 36.88
N ASP A 315 68.40 -2.14 37.84
CA ASP A 315 68.90 -2.90 38.98
C ASP A 315 69.02 -4.36 38.50
N TYR A 316 70.24 -4.79 38.18
CA TYR A 316 70.55 -6.21 37.97
C TYR A 316 71.82 -6.57 38.75
N ASP A 317 71.56 -7.29 39.83
CA ASP A 317 72.43 -8.21 40.55
C ASP A 317 73.46 -8.89 39.63
N ASP A 318 74.74 -8.66 39.93
CA ASP A 318 75.86 -9.49 39.46
C ASP A 318 76.32 -10.35 40.64
N ASP A 319 75.56 -11.42 40.91
CA ASP A 319 75.98 -12.52 41.77
C ASP A 319 76.65 -13.60 40.91
N GLU A 320 77.94 -13.41 40.63
CA GLU A 320 78.85 -14.52 40.30
C GLU A 320 80.10 -14.40 41.17
N GLY A 321 80.01 -15.02 42.35
CA GLY A 321 81.17 -15.35 43.17
C GLY A 321 82.13 -16.27 42.43
N SER A 322 83.32 -15.76 42.11
CA SER A 322 84.53 -16.57 42.02
C SER A 322 85.76 -15.69 42.25
N ILE A 323 86.21 -15.71 43.51
CA ILE A 323 87.50 -15.15 43.90
C ILE A 323 88.59 -16.20 43.67
N ASP A 324 89.73 -15.71 43.22
CA ASP A 324 91.06 -16.34 43.18
C ASP A 324 91.53 -16.89 41.82
N SER A 325 92.08 -15.97 41.03
CA SER A 325 93.34 -16.23 40.34
C SER A 325 94.17 -14.95 40.34
N ARG A 326 95.12 -14.93 41.28
CA ARG A 326 96.15 -13.91 41.46
C ARG A 326 96.89 -13.56 40.16
N ASP A 327 97.14 -12.27 40.05
CA ASP A 327 98.32 -11.66 39.44
C ASP A 327 98.43 -11.68 37.90
N PHE A 328 97.85 -10.65 37.26
CA PHE A 328 98.53 -9.93 36.19
C PHE A 328 98.16 -8.43 36.25
N GLY A 329 99.20 -7.61 36.27
CA GLY A 329 99.14 -6.19 36.60
C GLY A 329 98.21 -5.31 35.77
N PHE A 330 97.81 -4.22 36.42
CA PHE A 330 97.16 -3.05 35.83
C PHE A 330 98.00 -2.49 34.67
N ILE A 331 97.74 -2.96 33.45
CA ILE A 331 98.08 -2.25 32.22
C ILE A 331 96.74 -1.86 31.61
N LYS A 332 96.47 -0.55 31.56
CA LYS A 332 95.49 0.04 30.64
C LYS A 332 95.97 -0.25 29.22
N GLN A 333 95.76 -1.47 28.76
CA GLN A 333 96.07 -1.86 27.39
C GLN A 333 94.95 -1.32 26.53
N ASP A 334 95.31 -0.42 25.62
CA ASP A 334 94.34 0.20 24.71
C ASP A 334 93.67 -0.89 23.87
N LEU A 335 92.36 -1.03 24.04
CA LEU A 335 91.52 -2.03 23.38
C LEU A 335 91.48 -1.85 21.85
N ASN A 336 92.10 -0.79 21.32
CA ASN A 336 92.27 -0.51 19.90
C ASN A 336 93.64 -0.94 19.35
N VAL A 337 94.55 -1.45 20.19
CA VAL A 337 95.91 -1.86 19.79
C VAL A 337 96.09 -3.37 19.95
N CYS A 338 96.57 -4.03 18.90
CA CYS A 338 96.84 -5.47 18.90
C CYS A 338 97.93 -5.82 19.95
N PRO A 339 97.66 -6.70 20.93
CA PRO A 339 98.64 -7.09 21.93
C PRO A 339 99.77 -7.93 21.30
N LYS A 340 100.99 -7.82 21.85
CA LYS A 340 102.18 -8.52 21.35
C LYS A 340 101.96 -10.05 21.44
N GLY A 341 101.81 -10.71 20.28
CA GLY A 341 101.61 -12.16 20.16
C GLY A 341 100.24 -12.61 19.63
N CYS A 342 99.30 -11.68 19.40
CA CYS A 342 98.02 -11.96 18.73
C CYS A 342 98.19 -11.85 17.21
N ASP A 343 97.57 -12.77 16.45
CA ASP A 343 97.57 -12.73 14.99
C ASP A 343 96.82 -11.46 14.50
N PRO A 344 97.49 -10.57 13.73
CA PRO A 344 96.87 -9.36 13.20
C PRO A 344 95.58 -9.62 12.41
N THR A 345 95.45 -10.79 11.78
CA THR A 345 94.27 -11.16 10.99
C THR A 345 93.04 -11.39 11.86
N ILE A 346 93.20 -12.07 13.00
CA ILE A 346 92.14 -12.35 13.97
C ILE A 346 91.70 -11.06 14.68
N PHE A 347 92.64 -10.18 15.02
CA PHE A 347 92.33 -8.89 15.64
C PHE A 347 91.54 -7.96 14.70
N ASN A 348 91.91 -7.90 13.41
CA ASN A 348 91.17 -7.13 12.40
C ASN A 348 89.78 -7.71 12.13
N LEU A 349 89.65 -9.05 12.13
CA LEU A 349 88.36 -9.72 12.02
C LEU A 349 87.46 -9.42 13.23
N VAL A 350 87.97 -9.48 14.46
CA VAL A 350 87.20 -9.12 15.66
C VAL A 350 86.80 -7.65 15.67
N THR A 351 87.64 -6.76 15.16
CA THR A 351 87.33 -5.33 15.03
C THR A 351 86.25 -5.08 13.99
N SER A 352 86.29 -5.76 12.84
CA SER A 352 85.23 -5.65 11.82
C SER A 352 83.90 -6.25 12.30
N MET A 353 83.94 -7.36 13.05
CA MET A 353 82.75 -7.96 13.67
C MET A 353 82.15 -7.09 14.76
N ARG A 354 83.00 -6.34 15.49
CA ARG A 354 82.55 -5.31 16.43
C ARG A 354 81.86 -4.15 15.73
N SER A 355 82.41 -3.65 14.61
CA SER A 355 81.76 -2.59 13.83
C SER A 355 80.41 -3.05 13.29
N LYS A 356 80.34 -4.26 12.70
CA LYS A 356 79.07 -4.85 12.26
C LYS A 356 78.05 -4.98 13.39
N ARG A 357 78.50 -5.42 14.59
CA ARG A 357 77.62 -5.49 15.76
C ARG A 357 77.12 -4.11 16.20
N HIS A 358 77.98 -3.08 16.11
CA HIS A 358 77.58 -1.71 16.46
C HIS A 358 76.58 -1.13 15.45
N GLU A 359 76.73 -1.43 14.16
CA GLU A 359 75.76 -1.08 13.12
C GLU A 359 74.39 -1.73 13.39
N ILE A 360 74.38 -3.03 13.72
CA ILE A 360 73.15 -3.76 14.09
C ILE A 360 72.54 -3.20 15.39
N GLU A 361 73.33 -2.91 16.42
CA GLU A 361 72.88 -2.32 17.69
C GLU A 361 72.37 -0.87 17.55
N GLN A 362 72.82 -0.15 16.52
CA GLN A 362 72.27 1.16 16.16
C GLN A 362 70.94 1.01 15.42
N ALA A 363 70.89 0.14 14.41
CA ALA A 363 69.66 -0.15 13.66
C ALA A 363 68.55 -0.70 14.57
N ASP A 364 68.90 -1.56 15.53
CA ASP A 364 67.96 -2.08 16.54
C ASP A 364 67.40 -0.96 17.43
N ARG A 365 68.25 -0.06 17.94
CA ARG A 365 67.77 1.10 18.72
C ARG A 365 66.91 2.06 17.91
N GLU A 366 67.20 2.26 16.63
CA GLU A 366 66.41 3.10 15.75
C GLU A 366 65.04 2.46 15.43
N GLU A 367 65.00 1.17 15.11
CA GLU A 367 63.76 0.41 14.87
C GLU A 367 62.92 0.28 16.15
N VAL A 368 63.53 0.10 17.34
CA VAL A 368 62.80 0.12 18.62
C VAL A 368 62.11 1.47 18.85
N ARG A 369 62.78 2.59 18.57
CA ARG A 369 62.18 3.93 18.68
C ARG A 369 61.03 4.14 17.70
N LEU A 370 61.19 3.69 16.46
CA LEU A 370 60.12 3.74 15.45
C LEU A 370 58.92 2.91 15.89
N LEU A 371 59.15 1.71 16.43
CA LEU A 371 58.11 0.83 16.94
C LEU A 371 57.35 1.45 18.13
N GLU A 372 58.04 2.09 19.07
CA GLU A 372 57.40 2.83 20.16
C GLU A 372 56.56 4.00 19.65
N PHE A 373 57.04 4.71 18.63
CA PHE A 373 56.29 5.78 17.98
C PHE A 373 55.02 5.24 17.30
N THR A 374 55.13 4.20 16.47
CA THR A 374 53.99 3.54 15.83
C THR A 374 52.99 3.02 16.85
N LYS A 375 53.45 2.45 17.98
CA LYS A 375 52.56 2.01 19.08
C LYS A 375 51.77 3.18 19.68
N LYS A 376 52.43 4.32 19.96
CA LYS A 376 51.76 5.52 20.47
C LYS A 376 50.75 6.06 19.46
N GLU A 377 51.07 6.04 18.18
CA GLU A 377 50.18 6.48 17.11
C GLU A 377 48.94 5.59 16.99
N ILE A 378 49.11 4.26 17.08
CA ILE A 378 48.01 3.29 17.16
C ILE A 378 47.11 3.60 18.36
N GLU A 379 47.66 3.83 19.55
CA GLU A 379 46.86 4.15 20.74
C GLU A 379 46.03 5.42 20.56
N VAL A 380 46.63 6.48 20.01
CA VAL A 380 45.94 7.75 19.76
C VAL A 380 44.81 7.57 18.75
N ASN A 381 45.06 6.89 17.63
CA ASN A 381 44.06 6.65 16.60
C ASN A 381 42.97 5.69 17.07
N THR A 382 43.29 4.70 17.92
CA THR A 382 42.30 3.81 18.55
C THR A 382 41.37 4.58 19.49
N ARG A 383 41.89 5.55 20.27
CA ARG A 383 41.04 6.43 21.11
C ARG A 383 40.12 7.31 20.27
N LYS A 384 40.62 7.86 19.14
CA LYS A 384 39.81 8.64 18.19
C LYS A 384 38.71 7.79 17.56
N LEU A 385 39.04 6.57 17.13
CA LEU A 385 38.11 5.58 16.59
C LEU A 385 36.99 5.28 17.60
N GLY A 386 37.32 5.08 18.88
CA GLY A 386 36.32 4.90 19.94
C GLY A 386 35.38 6.11 20.14
N MET A 387 35.87 7.34 19.94
CA MET A 387 35.01 8.54 19.95
C MET A 387 34.12 8.62 18.70
N LEU A 388 34.63 8.23 17.54
CA LEU A 388 33.85 8.18 16.30
C LEU A 388 32.75 7.12 16.35
N HIS A 389 33.02 5.93 16.90
CA HIS A 389 31.99 4.91 17.13
C HIS A 389 30.86 5.42 18.02
N LYS A 390 31.19 6.04 19.15
CA LYS A 390 30.15 6.64 20.01
C LYS A 390 29.30 7.66 19.28
N ALA A 391 29.93 8.55 18.50
CA ALA A 391 29.21 9.55 17.71
C ALA A 391 28.37 8.93 16.58
N TYR A 392 28.78 7.78 16.04
CA TYR A 392 28.01 6.99 15.08
C TYR A 392 26.81 6.31 15.77
N ASP A 393 27.02 5.68 16.93
CA ASP A 393 25.97 5.02 17.71
C ASP A 393 24.88 6.03 18.13
N ASP A 394 25.29 7.22 18.61
CA ASP A 394 24.38 8.31 18.97
C ASP A 394 23.54 8.77 17.77
N ALA A 395 24.17 8.89 16.58
CA ALA A 395 23.47 9.27 15.35
C ALA A 395 22.52 8.17 14.87
N GLN A 396 22.90 6.90 15.04
CA GLN A 396 22.05 5.75 14.72
C GLN A 396 20.82 5.69 15.64
N GLU A 397 21.00 5.89 16.96
CA GLU A 397 19.88 5.91 17.91
C GLU A 397 18.88 7.05 17.61
N GLN A 398 19.38 8.22 17.20
CA GLN A 398 18.54 9.33 16.75
C GLN A 398 17.72 8.97 15.49
N LEU A 399 18.33 8.31 14.50
CA LEU A 399 17.60 7.85 13.32
C LEU A 399 16.56 6.77 13.68
N GLU A 400 16.88 5.83 14.56
CA GLU A 400 15.96 4.78 15.00
C GLU A 400 14.80 5.31 15.83
N SER A 401 15.03 6.29 16.70
CA SER A 401 13.97 6.96 17.46
C SER A 401 13.04 7.74 16.52
N PHE A 402 13.59 8.46 15.54
CA PHE A 402 12.79 9.14 14.52
C PHE A 402 11.93 8.16 13.70
N ARG A 403 12.50 7.02 13.29
CA ARG A 403 11.75 5.97 12.58
C ARG A 403 10.65 5.35 13.44
N ARG A 404 10.88 5.18 14.75
CA ARG A 404 9.85 4.73 15.70
C ARG A 404 8.70 5.73 15.81
N ASP A 405 9.00 7.02 15.84
CA ASP A 405 7.99 8.08 15.87
C ASP A 405 7.20 8.15 14.56
N LYS A 406 7.87 8.02 13.41
CA LYS A 406 7.21 7.86 12.09
C LYS A 406 6.24 6.68 12.09
N GLN A 407 6.66 5.52 12.59
CA GLN A 407 5.80 4.35 12.69
C GLN A 407 4.61 4.57 13.64
N LYS A 408 4.83 5.25 14.76
CA LYS A 408 3.77 5.60 15.71
C LYS A 408 2.73 6.52 15.06
N ASN A 409 3.18 7.51 14.29
CA ASN A 409 2.30 8.42 13.57
C ASN A 409 1.50 7.68 12.49
N LEU A 410 2.13 6.79 11.72
CA LEU A 410 1.43 5.94 10.75
C LEU A 410 0.40 5.02 11.41
N ASN A 411 0.72 4.44 12.58
CA ASN A 411 -0.22 3.60 13.32
C ASN A 411 -1.43 4.36 13.87
N ASN A 412 -1.35 5.68 14.00
CA ASN A 412 -2.47 6.54 14.43
C ASN A 412 -3.44 6.86 13.28
N VAL A 413 -3.07 6.57 12.03
CA VAL A 413 -3.97 6.77 10.88
C VAL A 413 -5.17 5.86 11.03
N ARG A 414 -6.37 6.45 10.86
CA ARG A 414 -7.63 5.73 11.05
C ARG A 414 -7.88 4.81 9.87
N CYS A 415 -7.94 3.51 10.14
CA CYS A 415 -8.36 2.52 9.15
C CYS A 415 -9.86 2.23 9.28
N THR A 416 -10.57 2.21 8.15
CA THR A 416 -11.99 1.86 8.09
C THR A 416 -12.15 0.46 7.53
N VAL A 417 -12.96 -0.36 8.19
CA VAL A 417 -13.26 -1.74 7.77
C VAL A 417 -14.77 -1.90 7.63
N ILE A 418 -15.21 -2.54 6.55
CA ILE A 418 -16.61 -2.92 6.36
C ILE A 418 -16.79 -4.29 6.99
N LEU A 419 -17.72 -4.38 7.93
CA LEU A 419 -18.13 -5.63 8.55
C LEU A 419 -19.58 -5.93 8.21
N ASN A 420 -19.86 -7.19 7.89
CA ASN A 420 -21.22 -7.70 7.83
C ASN A 420 -21.72 -7.99 9.25
N LEU A 421 -23.04 -7.90 9.48
CA LEU A 421 -23.62 -8.21 10.79
C LEU A 421 -23.25 -9.62 11.27
N ASP A 422 -23.20 -10.60 10.35
CA ASP A 422 -22.81 -11.98 10.64
C ASP A 422 -21.35 -12.14 11.14
N GLN A 423 -20.52 -11.10 11.00
CA GLN A 423 -19.13 -11.10 11.46
C GLN A 423 -18.98 -10.60 12.90
N ILE A 424 -20.06 -10.10 13.51
CA ILE A 424 -20.06 -9.57 14.88
C ILE A 424 -20.46 -10.68 15.84
N TYR A 425 -19.47 -11.21 16.57
CA TYR A 425 -19.72 -12.18 17.64
C TYR A 425 -20.31 -11.49 18.88
N GLY A 426 -21.32 -12.13 19.49
CA GLY A 426 -22.01 -11.61 20.68
C GLY A 426 -23.28 -10.81 20.39
N PHE A 427 -23.69 -10.70 19.12
CA PHE A 427 -24.93 -10.01 18.73
C PHE A 427 -26.19 -10.59 19.38
N GLU A 428 -26.19 -11.89 19.70
CA GLU A 428 -27.33 -12.58 20.36
C GLU A 428 -27.43 -12.33 21.88
N GLN A 429 -26.35 -11.90 22.53
CA GLN A 429 -26.29 -11.76 23.99
C GLN A 429 -26.65 -10.35 24.49
N TYR A 430 -26.60 -9.35 23.61
CA TYR A 430 -26.87 -7.95 23.94
C TYR A 430 -28.11 -7.43 23.19
N LYS A 431 -28.94 -6.62 23.85
CA LYS A 431 -30.00 -5.89 23.14
C LYS A 431 -29.36 -4.87 22.17
N PRO A 432 -29.87 -4.71 20.93
CA PRO A 432 -29.28 -3.81 19.94
C PRO A 432 -29.11 -2.35 20.42
N GLU A 433 -29.95 -1.90 21.36
CA GLU A 433 -29.95 -0.54 21.89
C GLU A 433 -28.84 -0.27 22.93
N GLU A 434 -28.27 -1.32 23.53
CA GLU A 434 -27.23 -1.20 24.58
C GLU A 434 -25.82 -1.48 24.03
N MET A 435 -25.72 -1.92 22.78
CA MET A 435 -24.48 -2.40 22.18
C MET A 435 -23.69 -1.23 21.56
N LYS A 436 -22.66 -0.74 22.27
CA LYS A 436 -21.75 0.27 21.72
C LYS A 436 -20.65 -0.39 20.89
N ILE A 437 -20.52 0.04 19.64
CA ILE A 437 -19.48 -0.46 18.71
C ILE A 437 -18.06 -0.25 19.28
N SER A 438 -17.88 0.76 20.13
CA SER A 438 -16.61 1.06 20.82
C SER A 438 -16.11 -0.06 21.74
N ASP A 439 -16.99 -0.96 22.18
CA ASP A 439 -16.64 -2.05 23.09
C ASP A 439 -16.14 -3.30 22.34
N PHE A 440 -16.18 -3.28 21.00
CA PHE A 440 -15.77 -4.41 20.17
C PHE A 440 -14.34 -4.26 19.68
N LEU A 441 -13.62 -5.39 19.65
CA LEU A 441 -12.26 -5.48 19.16
C LEU A 441 -12.24 -6.21 17.81
N VAL A 442 -11.65 -5.58 16.80
CA VAL A 442 -11.56 -6.14 15.44
C VAL A 442 -10.26 -6.91 15.27
N PHE A 443 -10.36 -8.19 14.89
CA PHE A 443 -9.21 -9.05 14.61
C PHE A 443 -9.30 -9.67 13.21
N SER A 444 -8.15 -9.84 12.58
CA SER A 444 -8.05 -10.71 11.41
C SER A 444 -8.28 -12.17 11.83
N ARG A 445 -9.05 -12.92 11.03
CA ARG A 445 -9.31 -14.35 11.24
C ARG A 445 -8.02 -15.19 11.32
N SER A 446 -7.00 -14.83 10.53
CA SER A 446 -5.69 -15.52 10.58
C SER A 446 -5.02 -15.31 11.93
N LYS A 447 -4.90 -14.05 12.36
CA LYS A 447 -4.30 -13.69 13.66
C LYS A 447 -5.04 -14.34 14.83
N LEU A 448 -6.37 -14.39 14.77
CA LEU A 448 -7.21 -15.00 15.80
C LEU A 448 -6.95 -16.52 15.87
N SER A 449 -6.86 -17.19 14.72
CA SER A 449 -6.53 -18.63 14.64
C SER A 449 -5.13 -18.91 15.21
N ASP A 450 -4.15 -18.05 14.90
CA ASP A 450 -2.79 -18.21 15.41
C ASP A 450 -2.70 -17.92 16.91
N LEU A 451 -3.51 -16.98 17.42
CA LEU A 451 -3.65 -16.74 18.85
C LEU A 451 -4.21 -17.97 19.56
N TYR A 452 -5.26 -18.60 19.04
CA TYR A 452 -5.79 -19.84 19.60
C TYR A 452 -4.78 -20.98 19.57
N LYS A 453 -4.02 -21.13 18.47
CA LYS A 453 -2.92 -22.11 18.41
C LYS A 453 -1.86 -21.83 19.47
N ARG A 454 -1.51 -20.56 19.69
CA ARG A 454 -0.53 -20.17 20.72
C ARG A 454 -1.05 -20.40 22.12
N VAL A 455 -2.32 -20.10 22.40
CA VAL A 455 -2.95 -20.39 23.70
C VAL A 455 -2.96 -21.90 23.95
N GLY A 456 -3.30 -22.72 22.95
CA GLY A 456 -3.23 -24.18 23.06
C GLY A 456 -1.82 -24.69 23.35
N LYS A 457 -0.79 -24.13 22.69
CA LYS A 457 0.61 -24.44 22.99
C LYS A 457 0.98 -24.06 24.43
N LEU A 458 0.66 -22.84 24.86
CA LEU A 458 0.93 -22.37 26.22
C LEU A 458 0.22 -23.22 27.28
N GLN A 459 -0.98 -23.70 27.00
CA GLN A 459 -1.71 -24.58 27.91
C GLN A 459 -1.06 -25.97 27.98
N ASN A 460 -0.56 -26.50 26.86
CA ASN A 460 0.22 -27.73 26.86
C ASN A 460 1.55 -27.56 27.59
N ASP A 461 2.26 -26.46 27.36
CA ASP A 461 3.52 -26.14 28.04
C ASP A 461 3.30 -26.03 29.57
N ALA A 462 2.19 -25.40 29.99
CA ALA A 462 1.83 -25.29 31.41
C ALA A 462 1.48 -26.66 32.04
N LEU A 463 0.81 -27.55 31.29
CA LEU A 463 0.53 -28.92 31.74
C LEU A 463 1.82 -29.77 31.82
N GLU A 464 2.73 -29.61 30.87
CA GLU A 464 4.04 -30.28 30.90
C GLU A 464 4.92 -29.80 32.07
N GLU A 465 4.88 -28.51 32.42
CA GLU A 465 5.58 -28.01 33.61
C GLU A 465 4.94 -28.49 34.91
N GLN A 466 3.61 -28.54 35.00
CA GLN A 466 2.93 -29.11 36.17
C GLN A 466 3.28 -30.60 36.35
N GLY A 467 3.32 -31.38 35.28
CA GLY A 467 3.71 -32.80 35.32
C GLY A 467 5.21 -33.06 35.56
N LYS A 468 6.07 -32.03 35.47
CA LYS A 468 7.50 -32.12 35.87
C LYS A 468 7.72 -31.80 37.34
N HIS A 469 6.73 -31.20 38.00
CA HIS A 469 6.77 -30.81 39.41
C HIS A 469 6.00 -31.79 40.34
N GLU A 470 5.35 -32.80 39.78
CA GLU A 470 4.92 -34.04 40.48
C GLU A 470 5.96 -35.15 40.29
#